data_AF-A0A357AYV5-F1
#
_entry.id   AF-A0A357AYV5-F1
#
_cell.length_a   1.000
_cell.length_b   1.000
_cell.length_c   1.000
_cell.angle_alpha   90.00
_cell.angle_beta   90.00
_cell.angle_gamma   90.00
#
_symmetry.space_group_name_H-M   'P 1'
#
loop_
_entity.id
_entity.type
_entity.pdbx_description
1 polymer ?
#
loop_
_entity_poly.entity_id
_entity_poly.type
_entity_poly.pdbx_seq_one_letter_code
_entity_poly.pdbx_strand_id
1 'polypeptide(L)'
;VLFDEIEKSHEDVWGLLLQIMEDGRLTDSTGRLSDFRNTIVVMTSNVGAKAISDGKPALGFGGSDSDTEATAYSAVMKELKQTFRPEFLNRVEDMIVFRRLTREEMKKIASGMTEAVAQRMRG
;
A
#
# COMPACT_ATOMS: atom_id res chain seq x y z
N VAL A 1 0.30 13.52 -2.56
CA VAL A 1 -1.06 13.11 -2.99
C VAL A 1 -1.24 11.66 -2.61
N LEU A 2 -2.39 11.28 -2.04
CA LEU A 2 -2.71 9.91 -1.65
C LEU A 2 -3.80 9.37 -2.58
N PHE A 3 -3.53 8.25 -3.25
CA PHE A 3 -4.55 7.46 -3.94
C PHE A 3 -4.81 6.21 -3.12
N ASP A 4 -6.04 6.05 -2.65
CA ASP A 4 -6.42 4.95 -1.77
C ASP A 4 -7.11 3.84 -2.57
N GLU A 5 -6.83 2.58 -2.22
CA GLU A 5 -7.48 1.38 -2.78
C GLU A 5 -7.48 1.36 -4.32
N ILE A 6 -6.30 1.57 -4.92
CA ILE A 6 -6.17 1.75 -6.37
C ILE A 6 -6.69 0.56 -7.19
N GLU A 7 -6.79 -0.65 -6.60
CA GLU A 7 -7.37 -1.83 -7.24
C GLU A 7 -8.86 -1.70 -7.57
N LYS A 8 -9.59 -0.77 -6.94
CA LYS A 8 -11.01 -0.54 -7.21
C LYS A 8 -11.24 0.42 -8.39
N SER A 9 -10.17 0.99 -8.93
CA SER A 9 -10.25 2.02 -9.97
C SER A 9 -10.55 1.44 -11.35
N HIS A 10 -11.41 2.15 -12.10
CA HIS A 10 -11.72 1.80 -13.51
C HIS A 10 -10.48 1.91 -14.41
N GLU A 11 -10.43 1.14 -15.51
CA GLU A 11 -9.31 1.08 -16.47
C GLU A 11 -8.85 2.46 -16.99
N ASP A 12 -9.74 3.44 -17.07
CA ASP A 12 -9.40 4.79 -17.51
C ASP A 12 -8.53 5.57 -16.51
N VAL A 13 -8.61 5.26 -15.21
CA VAL A 13 -7.80 5.91 -14.17
C VAL A 13 -6.33 5.54 -14.30
N TRP A 14 -6.04 4.36 -14.83
CA TRP A 14 -4.68 3.84 -14.97
C TRP A 14 -3.87 4.64 -15.98
N GLY A 15 -4.48 5.05 -17.08
CA GLY A 15 -3.84 5.93 -18.07
C GLY A 15 -3.44 7.27 -17.47
N LEU A 16 -4.29 7.83 -16.60
CA LEU A 16 -4.00 9.08 -15.89
C LEU A 16 -2.87 8.91 -14.87
N LEU A 17 -2.87 7.81 -14.11
CA LEU A 17 -1.80 7.51 -13.16
C LEU A 17 -0.47 7.27 -13.87
N LEU A 18 -0.47 6.55 -14.99
CA LEU A 18 0.72 6.41 -15.84
C LEU A 18 1.21 7.80 -16.26
N GLN A 19 0.36 8.65 -16.84
CA GLN A 19 0.75 10.02 -17.24
C GLN A 19 1.42 10.81 -16.10
N ILE A 20 0.86 10.74 -14.88
CA ILE A 20 1.46 11.37 -13.70
C ILE A 20 2.86 10.83 -13.42
N MET A 21 3.05 9.51 -13.47
CA MET A 21 4.33 8.86 -13.18
C MET A 21 5.36 9.01 -14.30
N GLU A 22 4.94 9.15 -15.56
CA GLU A 22 5.84 9.30 -16.70
C GLU A 22 6.25 10.76 -16.92
N ASP A 23 5.27 11.66 -17.01
CA ASP A 23 5.49 13.05 -17.42
C ASP A 23 5.53 14.02 -16.24
N GLY A 24 5.20 13.55 -15.03
CA GLY A 24 5.01 14.41 -13.87
C GLY A 24 3.88 15.41 -14.08
N ARG A 25 2.89 15.10 -14.93
CA ARG A 25 1.79 16.00 -15.29
C ARG A 25 0.49 15.23 -15.46
N LEU A 26 -0.62 15.89 -15.23
CA LEU A 26 -1.96 15.35 -15.48
C LEU A 26 -2.76 16.37 -16.28
N THR A 27 -3.36 15.95 -17.39
CA THR A 27 -4.36 16.77 -18.08
C THR A 27 -5.73 16.23 -17.74
N ASP A 28 -6.57 17.04 -17.11
CA ASP A 28 -7.94 16.63 -16.78
C ASP A 28 -8.86 16.66 -18.02
N SER A 29 -10.10 16.19 -17.86
CA SER A 29 -11.10 16.15 -18.93
C SER A 29 -11.54 17.53 -19.45
N THR A 30 -11.21 18.60 -18.73
CA THR A 30 -11.48 19.99 -19.13
C THR A 30 -10.27 20.64 -19.83
N GLY A 31 -9.18 19.89 -20.02
CA GLY A 31 -7.96 20.34 -20.66
C GLY A 31 -7.03 21.13 -19.72
N ARG A 32 -7.28 21.13 -18.40
CA ARG A 32 -6.40 21.79 -17.45
C ARG A 32 -5.21 20.90 -17.14
N LEU A 33 -4.02 21.48 -17.27
CA LEU A 33 -2.77 20.83 -16.92
C LEU A 33 -2.43 21.08 -15.44
N SER A 34 -2.19 19.99 -14.71
CA SER A 34 -1.66 20.01 -13.34
C SER A 34 -0.24 19.45 -13.32
N ASP A 35 0.64 20.06 -12.53
CA ASP A 35 2.05 19.68 -12.40
C ASP A 35 2.28 18.83 -11.14
N PHE A 36 2.88 17.66 -11.32
CA PHE A 36 3.21 16.65 -10.31
C PHE A 36 4.72 16.46 -10.13
N ARG A 37 5.58 17.20 -10.85
CA ARG A 37 7.04 17.03 -10.78
C ARG A 37 7.65 17.24 -9.39
N ASN A 38 6.96 17.99 -8.52
CA ASN A 38 7.36 18.24 -7.13
C ASN A 38 6.36 17.66 -6.13
N THR A 39 5.74 16.53 -6.48
CA THR A 39 4.70 15.89 -5.68
C THR A 39 5.08 14.45 -5.35
N ILE A 40 5.09 14.11 -4.06
CA ILE A 40 5.14 12.71 -3.63
C ILE A 40 3.76 12.09 -3.85
N VAL A 41 3.71 11.04 -4.65
CA VAL A 41 2.51 10.23 -4.87
C VAL A 41 2.61 8.99 -4.00
N VAL A 42 1.65 8.82 -3.11
CA VAL A 42 1.50 7.63 -2.27
C VAL A 42 0.26 6.90 -2.74
N MET A 43 0.37 5.59 -2.92
CA MET A 43 -0.72 4.73 -3.33
C MET A 43 -0.87 3.59 -2.34
N THR A 44 -2.10 3.22 -2.02
CA THR A 44 -2.40 2.06 -1.18
C THR A 44 -3.18 1.04 -1.99
N SER A 45 -3.01 -0.24 -1.65
CA SER A 45 -3.82 -1.30 -2.19
C SER A 45 -4.06 -2.37 -1.14
N ASN A 46 -5.26 -2.95 -1.14
CA ASN A 46 -5.58 -4.10 -0.30
C ASN A 46 -5.27 -5.44 -0.98
N VAL A 47 -4.73 -5.44 -2.20
CA VAL A 47 -4.31 -6.67 -2.89
C VAL A 47 -3.23 -7.38 -2.09
N GLY A 48 -3.31 -8.71 -1.95
CA GLY A 48 -2.37 -9.46 -1.14
C GLY A 48 -2.61 -9.36 0.38
N ALA A 49 -3.56 -8.55 0.86
CA ALA A 49 -3.84 -8.43 2.30
C ALA A 49 -4.25 -9.78 2.92
N LYS A 50 -4.92 -10.65 2.13
CA LYS A 50 -5.27 -12.00 2.57
C LYS A 50 -4.04 -12.90 2.72
N ALA A 51 -3.02 -12.80 1.87
CA ALA A 51 -1.79 -13.57 2.03
C ALA A 51 -1.02 -13.20 3.32
N ILE A 52 -1.05 -11.91 3.67
CA ILE A 52 -0.48 -11.39 4.92
C ILE A 52 -1.33 -11.81 6.12
N SER A 53 -2.66 -11.89 5.93
CA SER A 53 -3.59 -12.33 6.95
C SER A 53 -3.47 -13.84 7.21
N ASP A 54 -3.59 -14.66 6.19
CA ASP A 54 -3.71 -16.12 6.30
C ASP A 54 -2.36 -16.83 6.50
N GLY A 55 -1.27 -16.07 6.71
CA GLY A 55 0.01 -16.54 7.21
C GLY A 55 -0.12 -17.21 8.58
N LYS A 56 -0.78 -18.38 8.61
CA LYS A 56 -0.66 -19.34 9.68
C LYS A 56 0.82 -19.69 9.74
N PRO A 57 1.49 -19.60 10.91
CA PRO A 57 2.78 -20.24 11.05
C PRO A 57 2.59 -21.69 10.61
N ALA A 58 3.47 -22.19 9.74
CA ALA A 58 3.45 -23.58 9.34
C ALA A 58 3.36 -24.42 10.62
N LEU A 59 2.22 -25.07 10.83
CA LEU A 59 2.01 -25.99 11.93
C LEU A 59 2.94 -27.17 11.68
N GLY A 60 4.17 -27.06 12.16
CA GLY A 60 5.24 -28.03 11.98
C GLY A 60 6.37 -27.51 11.08
N PHE A 61 7.60 -27.64 11.58
CA PHE A 61 8.88 -27.31 10.93
C PHE A 61 9.34 -25.85 11.02
N GLY A 62 10.04 -25.54 12.11
CA GLY A 62 11.38 -24.89 12.18
C GLY A 62 11.78 -23.76 11.22
N GLY A 63 10.86 -23.10 10.52
CA GLY A 63 11.15 -21.95 9.68
C GLY A 63 11.40 -20.71 10.52
N SER A 64 12.41 -19.94 10.16
CA SER A 64 12.71 -18.66 10.81
C SER A 64 11.63 -17.62 10.47
N ASP A 65 11.42 -16.61 11.31
CA ASP A 65 10.46 -15.52 11.03
C ASP A 65 10.74 -14.84 9.66
N SER A 66 12.02 -14.78 9.26
CA SER A 66 12.45 -14.24 7.95
C SER A 66 11.95 -15.05 6.75
N ASP A 67 11.87 -16.38 6.87
CA ASP A 67 11.37 -17.23 5.77
C ASP A 67 9.88 -17.01 5.53
N THR A 68 9.15 -16.70 6.61
CA THR A 68 7.70 -16.45 6.57
C THR A 68 7.39 -15.10 5.92
N GLU A 69 8.18 -14.06 6.22
CA GLU A 69 8.02 -12.72 5.65
C GLU A 69 8.38 -12.69 4.15
N ALA A 70 9.47 -13.34 3.75
CA ALA A 70 9.84 -13.47 2.33
C ALA A 70 8.76 -14.22 1.53
N THR A 71 8.17 -15.27 2.12
CA THR A 71 7.08 -16.02 1.52
C THR A 71 5.84 -15.14 1.35
N ALA A 72 5.44 -14.39 2.38
CA ALA A 72 4.31 -13.46 2.32
C ALA A 72 4.54 -12.36 1.27
N TYR A 73 5.72 -11.76 1.22
CA TYR A 73 6.08 -10.77 0.20
C TYR A 73 5.94 -11.33 -1.21
N SER A 74 6.45 -12.54 -1.46
CA SER A 74 6.36 -13.19 -2.77
C SER A 74 4.90 -13.47 -3.19
N ALA A 75 4.04 -13.83 -2.25
CA ALA A 75 2.62 -14.06 -2.50
C ALA A 75 1.89 -12.74 -2.82
N VAL A 76 2.17 -11.66 -2.08
CA VAL A 76 1.63 -10.32 -2.35
C VAL A 76 2.09 -9.84 -3.74
N MET A 77 3.37 -10.01 -4.09
CA MET A 77 3.88 -9.61 -5.41
C MET A 77 3.21 -10.39 -6.54
N LYS A 78 2.91 -11.67 -6.33
CA LYS A 78 2.19 -12.48 -7.31
C LYS A 78 0.78 -11.97 -7.53
N GLU A 79 0.03 -11.67 -6.48
CA GLU A 79 -1.32 -11.11 -6.59
C GLU A 79 -1.29 -9.72 -7.22
N LEU A 80 -0.35 -8.85 -6.83
CA LEU A 80 -0.17 -7.54 -7.44
C LEU A 80 0.08 -7.64 -8.94
N LYS A 81 0.96 -8.54 -9.41
CA LYS A 81 1.21 -8.74 -10.85
C LYS A 81 0.02 -9.31 -11.61
N GLN A 82 -0.95 -9.93 -10.94
CA GLN A 82 -2.18 -10.41 -11.55
C GLN A 82 -3.25 -9.32 -11.65
N THR A 83 -3.31 -8.42 -10.66
CA THR A 83 -4.27 -7.32 -10.63
C THR A 83 -3.79 -6.09 -11.40
N PHE A 84 -2.51 -5.76 -11.29
CA PHE A 84 -1.89 -4.57 -11.85
C PHE A 84 -1.09 -4.91 -13.09
N ARG A 85 -1.17 -4.04 -14.10
CA ARG A 85 -0.40 -4.22 -15.33
C ARG A 85 1.10 -4.00 -15.07
N PRO A 86 2.01 -4.78 -15.67
CA PRO A 86 3.45 -4.66 -15.44
C PRO A 86 3.99 -3.26 -15.71
N GLU A 87 3.47 -2.55 -16.72
CA GLU A 87 3.87 -1.19 -17.03
C GLU A 87 3.64 -0.21 -15.87
N PHE A 88 2.55 -0.38 -15.12
CA PHE A 88 2.25 0.44 -13.95
C PHE A 88 3.21 0.12 -12.81
N LEU A 89 3.41 -1.15 -12.50
CA LEU A 89 4.30 -1.59 -11.42
C LEU A 89 5.75 -1.18 -11.68
N ASN A 90 6.21 -1.20 -12.93
CA ASN A 90 7.55 -0.78 -13.30
C ASN A 90 7.81 0.73 -13.13
N ARG A 91 6.77 1.55 -12.92
CA ARG A 91 6.89 2.99 -12.63
C ARG A 91 6.86 3.31 -11.15
N VAL A 92 6.51 2.35 -10.30
CA VAL A 92 6.57 2.52 -8.85
C VAL A 92 8.03 2.41 -8.42
N GLU A 93 8.56 3.48 -7.83
CA GLU A 93 9.95 3.53 -7.36
C GLU A 93 10.19 2.54 -6.21
N ASP A 94 9.37 2.63 -5.16
CA ASP A 94 9.46 1.78 -3.98
C ASP A 94 8.09 1.19 -3.63
N MET A 95 8.09 -0.10 -3.28
CA MET A 95 6.89 -0.82 -2.87
C MET A 95 7.02 -1.30 -1.43
N ILE A 96 6.11 -0.84 -0.57
CA ILE A 96 6.11 -1.16 0.85
C ILE A 96 4.99 -2.18 1.12
N VAL A 97 5.37 -3.36 1.59
CA VAL A 97 4.42 -4.39 2.05
C VAL A 97 4.29 -4.30 3.57
N PHE A 98 3.08 -4.03 4.05
CA PHE A 98 2.81 -3.91 5.48
C PHE A 98 2.66 -5.29 6.11
N ARG A 99 3.55 -5.64 7.04
CA ARG A 99 3.41 -6.84 7.88
C ARG A 99 2.29 -6.66 8.92
N ARG A 100 1.79 -7.78 9.45
CA ARG A 100 0.85 -7.76 10.58
C ARG A 100 1.50 -7.07 11.79
N LEU A 101 0.69 -6.27 12.50
CA LEU A 101 1.07 -5.70 13.78
C LEU A 101 1.21 -6.82 14.83
N THR A 102 2.31 -6.78 15.56
CA THR A 102 2.50 -7.60 16.76
C THR A 102 1.60 -7.11 17.89
N ARG A 103 1.41 -7.95 18.90
CA ARG A 103 0.61 -7.58 20.09
C ARG A 103 1.19 -6.37 20.82
N GLU A 104 2.50 -6.26 20.89
CA GLU A 104 3.18 -5.12 21.51
C GLU A 104 3.00 -3.84 20.70
N GLU A 105 3.09 -3.89 19.36
CA GLU A 105 2.81 -2.75 18.48
C GLU A 105 1.35 -2.29 18.60
N MET A 106 0.40 -3.23 18.61
CA MET A 106 -1.03 -2.93 18.82
C MET A 106 -1.26 -2.22 20.17
N LYS A 107 -0.60 -2.68 21.25
CA LYS A 107 -0.72 -2.06 22.57
C LYS A 107 -0.18 -0.64 22.58
N LYS A 108 0.96 -0.38 21.92
CA LYS A 108 1.53 0.97 21.78
C LYS A 108 0.58 1.89 21.02
N ILE A 109 0.03 1.43 19.89
CA ILE A 109 -0.93 2.21 19.10
C ILE A 109 -2.17 2.54 19.92
N ALA A 110 -2.77 1.54 20.59
CA ALA A 110 -3.96 1.74 21.42
C ALA A 110 -3.69 2.75 22.55
N SER A 111 -2.51 2.69 23.17
CA SER A 111 -2.11 3.63 24.22
C SER A 111 -1.98 5.06 23.69
N GLY A 112 -1.38 5.25 22.51
CA GLY A 112 -1.30 6.57 21.89
C GLY A 112 -2.67 7.13 21.49
N MET A 113 -3.58 6.28 21.02
CA MET A 113 -4.95 6.70 20.69
C MET A 113 -5.73 7.14 21.94
N THR A 114 -5.62 6.40 23.05
CA THR A 114 -6.30 6.78 24.30
C THR A 114 -5.69 8.05 24.91
N GLU A 115 -4.39 8.26 24.79
CA GLU A 115 -3.72 9.48 25.22
C GLU A 115 -4.19 10.70 24.41
N ALA A 116 -4.26 10.59 23.08
CA ALA A 116 -4.77 11.65 22.22
C ALA A 116 -6.21 12.05 22.57
N VAL A 117 -7.06 11.07 22.89
CA VAL A 117 -8.43 11.33 23.36
C VAL A 117 -8.42 12.01 24.74
N ALA A 118 -7.61 11.53 25.68
CA ALA A 118 -7.49 12.12 27.01
C ALA A 118 -7.01 13.58 26.96
N GLN A 119 -6.08 13.92 26.07
CA GLN A 119 -5.63 15.31 25.86
C GLN A 119 -6.77 16.22 25.40
N ARG A 120 -7.59 15.78 24.43
CA ARG A 120 -8.75 16.56 23.94
C ARG A 120 -9.81 16.80 25.00
N MET A 121 -9.90 15.92 26.00
CA MET A 121 -10.85 16.05 27.11
C MET A 121 -10.36 16.95 28.24
N ARG A 122 -9.06 17.28 28.29
CA ARG A 122 -8.47 18.08 29.38
C ARG A 122 -8.57 19.59 29.18
N GLY A 123 -8.81 20.06 27.96
CA GLY A 123 -8.85 21.50 27.64
C GLY A 123 -7.46 22.12 27.61
#